data_AF-A0AAX0WXV3-F1
#
_entry.id   AF-A0AAX0WXV3-F1
#
_cell.length_a   1.000
_cell.length_b   1.000
_cell.length_c   1.000
_cell.angle_alpha   90.00
_cell.angle_beta   90.00
_cell.angle_gamma   90.00
#
_symmetry.space_group_name_H-M   'P 1'
#
loop_
_entity.id
_entity.type
_entity.pdbx_description
1 polymer ?
#
loop_
_entity_poly.entity_id
_entity_poly.type
_entity_poly.pdbx_seq_one_letter_code
_entity_poly.pdbx_strand_id
1 'polypeptide(L)'
;MKAEITLNLRTREVYKLFERKISGDRLFIDAILHKMNIAIGQYRKQNPMALKMLHEIEQQLNSLTNEFASEIKRFEELLAKKKEFKGKQINFVVQFHPKIIVCNPLSTKLAELIDVYDQLMATLKLLRLTGCFETDQAYFIHMQQKQKLTNQSLSRIILG
;
A
#
# COMPACT_ATOMS: atom_id res chain seq x y z
N MET A 1 -9.98 15.21 -16.56
CA MET A 1 -9.29 14.05 -17.17
C MET A 1 -9.29 12.91 -16.16
N LYS A 2 -9.50 11.67 -16.60
CA LYS A 2 -9.33 10.46 -15.79
C LYS A 2 -8.38 9.53 -16.56
N ALA A 3 -7.46 8.89 -15.85
CA ALA A 3 -6.62 7.84 -16.40
C ALA A 3 -6.90 6.54 -15.64
N GLU A 4 -6.69 5.42 -16.28
CA GLU A 4 -6.62 4.11 -15.62
C GLU A 4 -5.16 3.68 -15.65
N ILE A 5 -4.64 3.22 -14.52
CA ILE A 5 -3.32 2.59 -14.46
C ILE A 5 -3.49 1.14 -13.99
N THR A 6 -2.69 0.26 -14.58
CA THR A 6 -2.57 -1.13 -14.15
C THR A 6 -1.40 -1.24 -13.19
N LEU A 7 -1.65 -1.70 -11.97
CA LEU A 7 -0.61 -2.00 -10.99
C LEU A 7 -0.03 -3.39 -11.26
N ASN A 8 1.24 -3.58 -10.92
CA ASN A 8 1.94 -4.84 -11.11
C ASN A 8 2.30 -5.45 -9.76
N LEU A 9 1.35 -6.17 -9.16
CA LEU A 9 1.48 -6.71 -7.82
C LEU A 9 2.07 -8.12 -7.83
N ARG A 10 2.90 -8.44 -6.84
CA ARG A 10 3.57 -9.72 -6.68
C ARG A 10 2.92 -10.59 -5.61
N THR A 11 2.11 -10.00 -4.73
CA THR A 11 1.58 -10.69 -3.55
C THR A 11 0.05 -10.73 -3.50
N ARG A 12 -0.48 -11.89 -3.08
CA ARG A 12 -1.94 -12.10 -2.95
C ARG A 12 -2.52 -11.26 -1.81
N GLU A 13 -1.75 -11.02 -0.76
CA GLU A 13 -2.13 -10.25 0.43
C GLU A 13 -2.50 -8.82 0.06
N VAL A 14 -1.73 -8.19 -0.84
CA VAL A 14 -2.05 -6.84 -1.34
C VAL A 14 -3.14 -6.89 -2.39
N TYR A 15 -3.12 -7.87 -3.31
CA TYR A 15 -4.18 -8.01 -4.31
C TYR A 15 -5.58 -8.17 -3.68
N LYS A 16 -5.69 -8.82 -2.51
CA LYS A 16 -6.95 -8.94 -1.76
C LYS A 16 -7.58 -7.59 -1.40
N LEU A 17 -6.84 -6.48 -1.36
CA LEU A 17 -7.43 -5.15 -1.17
C LEU A 17 -8.40 -4.77 -2.31
N PHE A 18 -8.14 -5.25 -3.52
CA PHE A 18 -8.96 -4.99 -4.71
C PHE A 18 -10.19 -5.91 -4.80
N GLU A 19 -10.13 -7.09 -4.18
CA GLU A 19 -11.26 -8.02 -4.10
C GLU A 19 -12.14 -7.77 -2.87
N ARG A 20 -11.62 -7.03 -1.88
CA ARG A 20 -12.32 -6.79 -0.61
C ARG A 20 -13.57 -5.94 -0.86
N LYS A 21 -14.72 -6.51 -0.50
CA LYS A 21 -16.00 -5.82 -0.47
C LYS A 21 -16.26 -5.21 0.92
N ILE A 22 -16.88 -4.04 0.94
CA ILE A 22 -17.42 -3.40 2.16
C ILE A 22 -18.95 -3.36 2.09
N SER A 23 -19.59 -2.64 3.02
CA SER A 23 -21.04 -2.50 3.04
C SER A 23 -21.58 -2.04 1.67
N GLY A 24 -22.70 -2.65 1.25
CA GLY A 24 -23.32 -2.37 -0.05
C GLY A 24 -22.58 -2.96 -1.24
N ASP A 25 -21.77 -4.01 -1.04
CA ASP A 25 -21.04 -4.75 -2.09
C ASP A 25 -19.99 -3.91 -2.86
N ARG A 26 -19.68 -2.71 -2.36
CA ARG A 26 -18.69 -1.81 -2.98
C ARG A 26 -17.28 -2.32 -2.71
N LEU A 27 -16.41 -2.27 -3.72
CA LEU A 27 -15.00 -2.58 -3.55
C LEU A 27 -14.30 -1.56 -2.65
N PHE A 28 -13.41 -2.04 -1.79
CA PHE A 28 -12.72 -1.23 -0.79
C PHE A 28 -11.90 -0.09 -1.42
N ILE A 29 -11.14 -0.38 -2.47
CA ILE A 29 -10.35 0.65 -3.20
C ILE A 29 -11.27 1.69 -3.84
N ASP A 30 -12.38 1.28 -4.46
CA ASP A 30 -13.34 2.21 -5.07
C ASP A 30 -13.99 3.13 -4.03
N ALA A 31 -14.27 2.60 -2.83
CA ALA A 31 -14.78 3.40 -1.72
C ALA A 31 -13.79 4.49 -1.27
N ILE A 32 -12.50 4.15 -1.18
CA ILE A 32 -11.44 5.10 -0.84
C ILE A 32 -11.33 6.19 -1.92
N LEU A 33 -11.25 5.81 -3.19
CA LEU A 33 -11.16 6.74 -4.31
C LEU A 33 -12.38 7.67 -4.37
N HIS A 34 -13.57 7.12 -4.16
CA HIS A 34 -14.80 7.90 -4.10
C HIS A 34 -14.75 8.95 -2.98
N LYS A 35 -14.27 8.57 -1.79
CA LYS A 35 -14.15 9.49 -0.66
C LYS A 35 -13.14 10.61 -0.90
N MET A 36 -11.98 10.28 -1.49
CA MET A 36 -11.00 11.28 -1.93
C MET A 36 -11.63 12.28 -2.93
N ASN A 37 -12.41 11.78 -3.89
CA ASN A 37 -13.10 12.63 -4.86
C ASN A 37 -14.14 13.56 -4.21
N ILE A 38 -14.87 13.08 -3.20
CA ILE A 38 -15.80 13.92 -2.44
C ILE A 38 -15.05 15.06 -1.75
N ALA A 39 -13.95 14.75 -1.05
CA ALA A 39 -13.14 15.74 -0.34
C ALA A 39 -12.61 16.82 -1.31
N ILE A 40 -12.13 16.43 -2.48
CA ILE A 40 -11.68 17.37 -3.53
C ILE A 40 -12.83 18.21 -4.06
N GLY A 41 -13.99 17.60 -4.32
CA GLY A 41 -15.17 18.31 -4.77
C GLY A 41 -15.64 19.36 -3.76
N GLN A 42 -15.59 19.05 -2.47
CA GLN A 42 -15.93 19.99 -1.39
C GLN A 42 -14.89 21.10 -1.23
N TYR A 43 -13.60 20.79 -1.37
CA TYR A 43 -12.54 21.78 -1.37
C TYR A 43 -12.71 22.82 -2.50
N ARG A 44 -13.07 22.37 -3.71
CA ARG A 44 -13.38 23.26 -4.84
C ARG A 44 -14.59 24.17 -4.58
N LYS A 45 -15.50 23.74 -3.73
CA LYS A 45 -16.64 24.54 -3.25
C LYS A 45 -16.28 25.46 -2.07
N GLN A 46 -14.98 25.65 -1.80
CA GLN A 46 -14.44 26.49 -0.73
C GLN A 46 -14.87 26.05 0.68
N ASN A 47 -15.13 24.76 0.89
CA ASN A 47 -15.36 24.25 2.24
C ASN A 47 -14.01 24.16 2.99
N PRO A 48 -13.80 24.95 4.06
CA PRO A 48 -12.52 24.97 4.78
C PRO A 48 -12.20 23.63 5.47
N MET A 49 -13.21 22.85 5.87
CA MET A 49 -13.00 21.53 6.48
C MET A 49 -12.48 20.51 5.47
N ALA A 50 -12.78 20.69 4.18
CA ALA A 50 -12.31 19.80 3.14
C ALA A 50 -10.80 19.96 2.87
N LEU A 51 -10.24 21.17 3.02
CA LEU A 51 -8.79 21.37 2.91
C LEU A 51 -8.04 20.57 3.99
N LYS A 52 -8.52 20.66 5.24
CA LYS A 52 -7.93 19.92 6.37
C LYS A 52 -7.99 18.41 6.11
N MET A 53 -9.15 17.91 5.70
CA MET A 53 -9.32 16.49 5.37
C MET A 53 -8.39 16.01 4.25
N LEU A 54 -8.24 16.79 3.18
CA LEU A 54 -7.33 16.45 2.08
C LEU A 54 -5.88 16.36 2.56
N HIS A 55 -5.46 17.32 3.39
CA HIS A 55 -4.12 17.33 3.96
C HIS A 55 -3.88 16.13 4.88
N GLU A 56 -4.85 15.78 5.74
CA GLU A 56 -4.78 14.60 6.61
C GLU A 56 -4.65 13.30 5.81
N ILE A 57 -5.47 13.13 4.76
CA ILE A 57 -5.38 11.97 3.87
C ILE A 57 -3.99 11.91 3.21
N GLU A 58 -3.52 13.02 2.67
CA GLU A 58 -2.21 13.09 2.01
C GLU A 58 -1.06 12.75 2.96
N GLN A 59 -1.03 13.38 4.14
CA GLN A 59 -0.02 13.11 5.16
C GLN A 59 -0.03 11.64 5.57
N GLN A 60 -1.21 11.06 5.74
CA GLN A 60 -1.36 9.68 6.16
C GLN A 60 -0.82 8.70 5.11
N LEU A 61 -1.12 8.92 3.82
CA LEU A 61 -0.59 8.12 2.72
C LEU A 61 0.93 8.25 2.61
N ASN A 62 1.45 9.48 2.65
CA ASN A 62 2.90 9.73 2.54
C ASN A 62 3.67 9.15 3.73
N SER A 63 3.16 9.31 4.95
CA SER A 63 3.79 8.78 6.17
C SER A 63 3.94 7.27 6.10
N LEU A 64 2.85 6.57 5.76
CA LEU A 64 2.87 5.10 5.67
C LEU A 64 3.76 4.61 4.51
N THR A 65 3.74 5.31 3.38
CA THR A 65 4.62 5.01 2.23
C THR A 65 6.08 5.13 2.63
N ASN A 66 6.46 6.20 3.32
CA ASN A 66 7.83 6.43 3.77
C ASN A 66 8.27 5.41 4.83
N GLU A 67 7.38 5.03 5.76
CA GLU A 67 7.66 3.97 6.74
C GLU A 67 8.00 2.66 6.03
N PHE A 68 7.17 2.23 5.08
CA PHE A 68 7.37 0.99 4.35
C PHE A 68 8.60 1.03 3.44
N ALA A 69 8.86 2.14 2.76
CA ALA A 69 10.05 2.31 1.94
C ALA A 69 11.34 2.20 2.77
N SER A 70 11.37 2.80 3.97
CA SER A 70 12.48 2.70 4.91
C SER A 70 12.71 1.25 5.37
N GLU A 71 11.62 0.54 5.68
CA GLU A 71 11.73 -0.87 6.07
C GLU A 71 12.21 -1.78 4.95
N ILE A 72 11.73 -1.58 3.73
CA ILE A 72 12.21 -2.30 2.54
C ILE A 72 13.71 -2.11 2.41
N LYS A 73 14.21 -0.87 2.49
CA LYS A 73 15.64 -0.59 2.39
C LYS A 73 16.43 -1.34 3.47
N ARG A 74 15.97 -1.32 4.72
CA ARG A 74 16.60 -2.07 5.82
C ARG A 74 16.62 -3.58 5.55
N PHE A 75 15.55 -4.13 4.99
CA PHE A 75 15.47 -5.55 4.67
C PHE A 75 16.34 -5.94 3.47
N GLU A 76 16.45 -5.08 2.47
CA GLU A 76 17.37 -5.25 1.36
C GLU A 76 18.83 -5.24 1.83
N GLU A 77 19.17 -4.38 2.80
CA GLU A 77 20.50 -4.40 3.45
C GLU A 77 20.76 -5.71 4.20
N LEU A 78 19.75 -6.32 4.83
CA LEU A 78 19.87 -7.64 5.47
C LEU A 78 20.08 -8.75 4.42
N LEU A 79 19.32 -8.70 3.32
CA LEU A 79 19.47 -9.66 2.22
C LEU A 79 20.84 -9.54 1.55
N ALA A 80 21.37 -8.34 1.37
CA ALA A 80 22.69 -8.11 0.78
C ALA A 80 23.85 -8.73 1.60
N LYS A 81 23.66 -8.97 2.90
CA LYS A 81 24.64 -9.67 3.76
C LYS A 81 24.67 -11.18 3.53
N LYS A 82 23.62 -11.76 2.95
CA LYS A 82 23.54 -13.19 2.60
C LYS A 82 24.36 -13.44 1.33
N LYS A 83 25.22 -14.47 1.35
CA LYS A 83 26.16 -14.77 0.26
C LYS A 83 25.44 -15.00 -1.07
N GLU A 84 24.24 -15.56 -1.01
CA GLU A 84 23.38 -15.91 -2.13
C GLU A 84 22.92 -14.68 -2.93
N PHE A 85 22.77 -13.52 -2.27
CA PHE A 85 22.24 -12.28 -2.85
C PHE A 85 23.27 -11.16 -2.96
N LYS A 86 24.46 -11.32 -2.37
CA LYS A 86 25.51 -10.29 -2.40
C LYS A 86 25.84 -9.87 -3.84
N GLY A 87 25.67 -8.58 -4.13
CA GLY A 87 25.95 -7.99 -5.45
C GLY A 87 24.95 -8.35 -6.54
N LYS A 88 23.81 -8.97 -6.20
CA LYS A 88 22.76 -9.32 -7.17
C LYS A 88 21.55 -8.39 -7.02
N GLN A 89 20.93 -8.06 -8.15
CA GLN A 89 19.63 -7.43 -8.16
C GLN A 89 18.54 -8.48 -7.91
N ILE A 90 17.61 -8.18 -7.00
CA ILE A 90 16.47 -9.05 -6.69
C ILE A 90 15.25 -8.51 -7.44
N ASN A 91 14.73 -9.30 -8.36
CA ASN A 91 13.52 -8.97 -9.10
C ASN A 91 12.39 -9.92 -8.71
N PHE A 92 11.29 -9.38 -8.19
CA PHE A 92 10.11 -10.17 -7.86
C PHE A 92 9.22 -10.35 -9.10
N VAL A 93 8.69 -11.56 -9.26
CA VAL A 93 7.77 -11.90 -10.37
C VAL A 93 6.38 -11.33 -10.08
N VAL A 94 5.83 -10.58 -11.03
CA VAL A 94 4.47 -10.04 -10.99
C VAL A 94 3.46 -11.15 -11.20
N GLN A 95 2.38 -11.15 -10.43
CA GLN A 95 1.34 -12.18 -10.44
C GLN A 95 -0.08 -11.62 -10.62
N PHE A 96 -0.31 -10.36 -10.25
CA PHE A 96 -1.63 -9.74 -10.29
C PHE A 96 -1.57 -8.36 -10.95
N HIS A 97 -2.63 -8.04 -11.70
CA HIS A 97 -2.71 -6.81 -12.50
C HIS A 97 -3.99 -6.01 -12.23
N PRO A 98 -4.26 -5.60 -10.98
CA PRO A 98 -5.45 -4.80 -10.70
C PRO A 98 -5.33 -3.41 -11.35
N LYS A 99 -6.49 -2.83 -11.64
CA LYS A 99 -6.61 -1.51 -12.24
C LYS A 99 -7.06 -0.50 -11.18
N ILE A 100 -6.56 0.72 -11.27
CA ILE A 100 -6.98 1.83 -10.42
C ILE A 100 -7.20 3.09 -11.26
N ILE A 101 -8.31 3.79 -10.98
CA ILE A 101 -8.64 5.03 -11.68
C ILE A 101 -7.91 6.19 -11.00
N VAL A 102 -7.04 6.84 -11.76
CA VAL A 102 -6.36 8.08 -11.38
C VAL A 102 -7.18 9.27 -11.87
N CYS A 103 -7.77 9.98 -10.93
CA CYS A 103 -8.60 11.15 -11.21
C CYS A 103 -8.18 12.39 -10.40
N ASN A 104 -7.23 12.23 -9.48
CA ASN A 104 -6.66 13.30 -8.66
C ASN A 104 -5.30 12.90 -8.07
N PRO A 105 -4.54 13.84 -7.48
CA PRO A 105 -3.22 13.55 -6.88
C PRO A 105 -3.25 12.55 -5.70
N LEU A 106 -4.35 12.44 -4.96
CA LEU A 106 -4.45 11.44 -3.89
C LEU A 106 -4.58 10.02 -4.45
N SER A 107 -5.20 9.86 -5.63
CA SER A 107 -5.26 8.57 -6.32
C SER A 107 -3.87 8.07 -6.70
N THR A 108 -2.95 8.95 -7.13
CA THR A 108 -1.56 8.55 -7.40
C THR A 108 -0.81 8.18 -6.14
N LYS A 109 -1.05 8.90 -5.03
CA LYS A 109 -0.47 8.56 -3.71
C LYS A 109 -0.99 7.24 -3.15
N LEU A 110 -2.25 6.92 -3.39
CA LEU A 110 -2.81 5.60 -3.04
C LEU A 110 -2.15 4.48 -3.84
N ALA A 111 -1.97 4.66 -5.15
CA ALA A 111 -1.26 3.70 -5.99
C ALA A 111 0.19 3.48 -5.53
N GLU A 112 0.91 4.57 -5.24
CA GLU A 112 2.28 4.54 -4.71
C GLU A 112 2.35 3.75 -3.39
N LEU A 113 1.45 4.02 -2.45
CA LEU A 113 1.38 3.26 -1.19
C LEU A 113 1.12 1.76 -1.43
N ILE A 114 0.22 1.42 -2.36
CA ILE A 114 -0.11 0.02 -2.67
C ILE A 114 1.09 -0.72 -3.26
N ASP A 115 1.82 -0.08 -4.18
CA ASP A 115 3.01 -0.66 -4.80
C ASP A 115 4.14 -0.88 -3.77
N VAL A 116 4.37 0.10 -2.90
CA VAL A 116 5.36 -0.01 -1.81
C VAL A 116 4.94 -1.09 -0.80
N TYR A 117 3.65 -1.16 -0.45
CA TYR A 117 3.14 -2.21 0.44
C TYR A 117 3.33 -3.61 -0.17
N ASP A 118 3.08 -3.78 -1.47
CA ASP A 118 3.30 -5.04 -2.17
C ASP A 118 4.78 -5.45 -2.19
N GLN A 119 5.69 -4.50 -2.46
CA GLN A 119 7.13 -4.75 -2.38
C GLN A 119 7.56 -5.14 -0.96
N LEU A 120 7.03 -4.48 0.08
CA LEU A 120 7.30 -4.86 1.47
C LEU A 120 6.87 -6.29 1.76
N MET A 121 5.66 -6.70 1.35
CA MET A 121 5.17 -8.06 1.54
C MET A 121 6.02 -9.09 0.78
N ALA A 122 6.46 -8.77 -0.43
CA ALA A 122 7.36 -9.64 -1.20
C ALA A 122 8.73 -9.79 -0.52
N THR A 123 9.29 -8.68 -0.03
CA THR A 123 10.57 -8.68 0.70
C THR A 123 10.48 -9.46 2.02
N LEU A 124 9.40 -9.34 2.79
CA LEU A 124 9.18 -10.15 3.99
C LEU A 124 9.13 -11.65 3.68
N LYS A 125 8.46 -12.05 2.60
CA LYS A 125 8.44 -13.45 2.15
C LYS A 125 9.82 -13.95 1.77
N LEU A 126 10.60 -13.13 1.06
CA LEU A 126 11.96 -13.50 0.71
C LEU A 126 12.83 -13.66 1.96
N LEU A 127 12.78 -12.73 2.91
CA LEU A 127 13.47 -12.84 4.19
C LEU A 127 13.14 -14.16 4.92
N ARG A 128 11.87 -14.60 4.89
CA ARG A 128 11.48 -15.90 5.42
C ARG A 128 12.16 -17.05 4.68
N LEU A 129 12.10 -17.07 3.36
CA LEU A 129 12.71 -18.12 2.54
C LEU A 129 14.24 -18.21 2.73
N THR A 130 14.88 -17.10 3.08
CA THR A 130 16.33 -17.01 3.27
C THR A 130 16.79 -17.23 4.72
N GLY A 131 15.87 -17.62 5.61
CA GLY A 131 16.15 -17.84 7.03
C GLY A 131 16.63 -16.58 7.74
N CYS A 132 16.00 -15.43 7.47
CA CYS A 132 16.24 -14.18 8.22
C CYS A 132 15.32 -14.00 9.42
N PHE A 133 14.33 -14.89 9.59
CA PHE A 133 13.49 -14.96 10.78
C PHE A 133 13.91 -16.16 11.63
N GLU A 134 13.93 -15.96 12.95
CA GLU A 134 14.21 -17.03 13.92
C GLU A 134 13.12 -18.11 13.91
N THR A 135 11.87 -17.71 13.66
CA THR A 135 10.71 -18.60 13.62
C THR A 135 9.72 -18.15 12.55
N ASP A 136 8.91 -19.10 12.06
CA ASP A 136 7.77 -18.79 11.19
C ASP A 136 6.76 -17.88 11.91
N GLN A 137 6.61 -18.03 13.22
CA GLN A 137 5.72 -17.18 14.01
C GLN A 137 6.16 -15.70 13.99
N ALA A 138 7.46 -15.42 14.12
CA ALA A 138 7.98 -14.06 14.00
C ALA A 138 7.62 -13.44 12.64
N TYR A 139 7.83 -14.19 11.55
CA TYR A 139 7.42 -13.77 10.21
C TYR A 139 5.92 -13.44 10.13
N PHE A 140 5.05 -14.34 10.64
CA PHE A 140 3.59 -14.13 10.60
C PHE A 140 3.17 -12.89 11.40
N ILE A 141 3.79 -12.65 12.56
CA ILE A 141 3.53 -11.45 13.37
C ILE A 141 3.86 -10.18 12.56
N HIS A 142 5.02 -10.13 11.90
CA HIS A 142 5.40 -8.99 11.07
C HIS A 142 4.42 -8.76 9.91
N MET A 143 4.02 -9.81 9.20
CA MET A 143 3.01 -9.72 8.13
C MET A 143 1.68 -9.15 8.66
N GLN A 144 1.18 -9.69 9.77
CA GLN A 144 -0.08 -9.25 10.36
C GLN A 144 -0.03 -7.80 10.85
N GLN A 145 1.08 -7.37 11.45
CA GLN A 145 1.27 -5.99 11.89
C GLN A 145 1.16 -5.02 10.71
N LYS A 146 1.84 -5.32 9.59
CA LYS A 146 1.83 -4.46 8.39
C LYS A 146 0.49 -4.47 7.67
N GLN A 147 -0.17 -5.62 7.62
CA GLN A 147 -1.55 -5.70 7.11
C GLN A 147 -2.52 -4.90 7.98
N LYS A 148 -2.42 -5.01 9.31
CA LYS A 148 -3.27 -4.27 10.25
C LYS A 148 -3.07 -2.77 10.11
N LEU A 149 -1.82 -2.30 10.07
CA LEU A 149 -1.48 -0.89 9.93
C LEU A 149 -2.02 -0.31 8.62
N THR A 150 -1.85 -1.03 7.51
CA THR A 150 -2.38 -0.63 6.20
C THR A 150 -3.90 -0.57 6.21
N ASN A 151 -4.56 -1.61 6.73
CA ASN A 151 -6.02 -1.67 6.82
C ASN A 151 -6.59 -0.54 7.68
N GLN A 152 -5.99 -0.29 8.85
CA GLN A 152 -6.42 0.81 9.72
C GLN A 152 -6.23 2.14 9.01
N SER A 153 -5.11 2.32 8.32
CA SER A 153 -4.82 3.56 7.63
C SER A 153 -5.82 3.83 6.50
N LEU A 154 -6.01 2.86 5.60
CA LEU A 154 -6.94 3.00 4.49
C LEU A 154 -8.40 3.10 4.95
N SER A 155 -8.78 2.42 6.04
CA SER A 155 -10.15 2.52 6.57
C SER A 155 -10.44 3.88 7.18
N ARG A 156 -9.46 4.55 7.79
CA ARG A 156 -9.62 5.93 8.29
C ARG A 156 -9.99 6.91 7.19
N ILE A 157 -9.48 6.73 5.97
CA ILE A 157 -9.83 7.57 4.83
C ILE A 157 -11.32 7.45 4.51
N ILE A 158 -11.91 6.26 4.65
CA ILE A 158 -13.34 6.03 4.39
C ILE A 158 -14.21 6.63 5.51
N LEU A 159 -13.75 6.53 6.77
CA LEU A 159 -14.52 6.86 7.96
C LEU A 159 -14.44 8.34 8.38
N GLY A 160 -13.32 9.02 8.13
CA GLY A 160 -13.24 10.49 8.20
C GLY A 160 -14.04 11.09 7.05
#